data_AF-A0A4Y2CGA4-F1
#
_entry.id   AF-A0A4Y2CGA4-F1
#
_cell.length_a   1.000
_cell.length_b   1.000
_cell.length_c   1.000
_cell.angle_alpha   90.00
_cell.angle_beta   90.00
_cell.angle_gamma   90.00
#
_symmetry.space_group_name_H-M   'P 1'
#
loop_
_entity.id
_entity.type
_entity.pdbx_description
1 polymer ?
#
loop_
_entity_poly.entity_id
_entity_poly.type
_entity_poly.pdbx_seq_one_letter_code
_entity_poly.pdbx_strand_id
1 'polypeptide(L)'
;MNMKLEAQVLNHSVASTLNLYVAARKIESNEIDTARFIKEMDKLFDIVNSSTLNHQKKELCAVTKNSCHVDILKEMVSCQPRYQTRNS
;
A
#
# COMPACT_ATOMS: atom_id res chain seq x y z
N MET A 1 14.99 -14.12 -1.53
CA MET A 1 13.92 -13.11 -1.55
C MET A 1 14.12 -12.23 -2.77
N ASN A 2 13.12 -12.08 -3.64
CA ASN A 2 13.24 -11.29 -4.87
C ASN A 2 12.39 -10.01 -4.75
N MET A 3 12.98 -9.00 -4.10
CA MET A 3 12.33 -7.71 -3.82
C MET A 3 11.80 -7.01 -5.08
N LYS A 4 12.42 -7.27 -6.25
CA LYS A 4 11.97 -6.67 -7.51
C LYS A 4 10.60 -7.19 -7.95
N LEU A 5 10.37 -8.49 -7.80
CA LEU A 5 9.09 -9.10 -8.15
C LEU A 5 7.99 -8.66 -7.18
N GLU A 6 8.31 -8.64 -5.90
CA GLU A 6 7.40 -8.22 -4.83
C GLU A 6 6.97 -6.75 -5.01
N ALA A 7 7.91 -5.85 -5.29
CA ALA A 7 7.62 -4.44 -5.57
C ALA A 7 6.80 -4.24 -6.86
N GLN A 8 6.93 -5.12 -7.85
CA GLN A 8 6.11 -5.06 -9.07
C GLN A 8 4.67 -5.50 -8.82
N VAL A 9 4.47 -6.51 -7.97
CA VAL A 9 3.14 -7.02 -7.60
C VAL A 9 2.41 -6.04 -6.69
N LEU A 10 3.14 -5.41 -5.76
CA LEU A 10 2.59 -4.49 -4.76
C LEU A 10 2.73 -3.03 -5.18
N ASN A 11 2.30 -2.69 -6.40
CA ASN A 11 2.45 -1.33 -6.92
C ASN A 11 1.12 -0.59 -7.19
N HIS A 12 1.21 0.73 -7.27
CA HIS A 12 0.09 1.64 -7.54
C HIS A 12 -0.70 1.30 -8.81
N SER A 13 -0.01 0.91 -9.89
CA SER A 13 -0.62 0.54 -11.18
C SER A 13 -1.42 -0.75 -11.06
N VAL A 14 -0.95 -1.73 -10.28
CA VAL A 14 -1.67 -2.99 -10.01
C VAL A 14 -2.93 -2.70 -9.20
N ALA A 15 -2.82 -1.92 -8.11
CA ALA A 15 -3.97 -1.50 -7.31
C ALA A 15 -5.00 -0.71 -8.13
N SER A 16 -4.55 0.23 -8.97
CA SER A 16 -5.43 1.04 -9.83
C SER A 16 -6.14 0.19 -10.88
N THR A 17 -5.43 -0.79 -11.47
CA THR A 17 -6.00 -1.73 -12.42
C THR A 17 -7.09 -2.57 -11.77
N LEU A 18 -6.83 -3.16 -10.60
CA LEU A 18 -7.83 -3.93 -9.86
C LEU A 18 -9.07 -3.10 -9.53
N ASN A 19 -8.90 -1.87 -9.03
CA ASN A 19 -10.02 -0.97 -8.76
C ASN A 19 -10.86 -0.67 -10.01
N LEU A 20 -10.22 -0.48 -11.18
CA LEU A 20 -10.90 -0.27 -12.44
C LEU A 20 -11.73 -1.51 -12.84
N TYR A 21 -11.17 -2.70 -12.65
CA TYR A 21 -11.86 -3.96 -12.96
C TYR A 21 -13.06 -4.21 -12.04
N VAL A 22 -12.94 -3.92 -10.73
CA VAL A 22 -14.07 -3.92 -9.79
C VAL A 22 -15.13 -2.91 -10.23
N ALA A 23 -14.74 -1.67 -10.54
CA ALA A 23 -15.68 -0.62 -10.94
C ALA A 23 -16.44 -0.98 -12.22
N ALA A 24 -15.78 -1.68 -13.15
CA ALA A 24 -16.38 -2.22 -14.35
C ALA A 24 -17.28 -3.46 -14.09
N ARG A 25 -17.47 -3.88 -12.83
CA ARG A 25 -18.11 -5.14 -12.40
C ARG A 25 -17.57 -6.38 -13.11
N LYS A 26 -16.32 -6.32 -13.57
CA LYS A 26 -15.66 -7.42 -14.25
C LYS A 26 -15.11 -8.45 -13.27
N ILE A 27 -15.08 -8.12 -11.99
CA ILE A 27 -14.63 -9.01 -10.94
C ILE A 27 -15.38 -8.74 -9.62
N GLU A 28 -15.42 -9.74 -8.74
CA GLU A 28 -16.28 -9.76 -7.55
C GLU A 28 -15.84 -8.76 -6.46
N SER A 29 -16.77 -8.40 -5.58
CA SER A 29 -16.58 -7.35 -4.56
C SER A 29 -15.49 -7.67 -3.53
N ASN A 30 -15.12 -8.94 -3.37
CA ASN A 30 -14.01 -9.39 -2.54
C ASN A 30 -12.64 -8.85 -3.00
N GLU A 31 -12.51 -8.42 -4.26
CA GLU A 31 -11.27 -7.88 -4.80
C GLU A 31 -11.01 -6.41 -4.43
N ILE A 32 -12.03 -5.70 -3.92
CA ILE A 32 -11.87 -4.35 -3.36
C ILE A 32 -10.92 -4.39 -2.16
N ASP A 33 -11.02 -5.42 -1.34
CA ASP A 33 -10.16 -5.60 -0.18
C ASP A 33 -8.70 -5.86 -0.59
N THR A 34 -8.51 -6.63 -1.66
CA THR A 34 -7.19 -6.89 -2.26
C THR A 34 -6.61 -5.63 -2.89
N ALA A 35 -7.39 -4.87 -3.66
CA ALA A 35 -6.92 -3.62 -4.27
C ALA A 35 -6.53 -2.57 -3.21
N ARG A 36 -7.31 -2.49 -2.13
CA ARG A 36 -6.99 -1.65 -0.96
C ARG A 36 -5.73 -2.12 -0.25
N PHE A 37 -5.58 -3.42 -0.02
CA PHE A 37 -4.38 -3.98 0.58
C PHE A 37 -3.12 -3.67 -0.24
N ILE A 38 -3.15 -3.92 -1.54
CA ILE A 38 -2.03 -3.65 -2.46
C ILE A 38 -1.66 -2.17 -2.43
N LYS A 39 -2.65 -1.28 -2.39
CA LYS A 39 -2.42 0.17 -2.31
C LYS A 39 -1.75 0.59 -0.99
N GLU A 40 -2.14 -0.01 0.13
CA GLU A 40 -1.51 0.31 1.42
C GLU A 40 -0.08 -0.27 1.51
N MET A 41 0.16 -1.43 0.90
CA MET A 41 1.52 -1.99 0.79
C MET A 41 2.43 -1.17 -0.13
N ASP A 42 1.94 -0.73 -1.29
CA ASP A 42 2.64 0.19 -2.20
C ASP A 42 3.11 1.46 -1.48
N LYS A 43 2.20 2.12 -0.74
CA LYS A 43 2.55 3.28 0.08
C LYS A 43 3.59 2.96 1.16
N LEU A 44 3.45 1.83 1.84
CA LEU A 44 4.41 1.42 2.86
C LEU A 44 5.80 1.23 2.25
N PHE A 45 5.89 0.57 1.09
CA PHE A 45 7.12 0.39 0.33
C PHE A 45 7.74 1.74 -0.07
N ASP A 46 6.94 2.67 -0.58
CA ASP A 46 7.41 4.02 -0.93
C ASP A 46 7.93 4.80 0.28
N ILE A 47 7.24 4.71 1.43
CA ILE A 47 7.64 5.39 2.67
C ILE A 47 8.98 4.84 3.19
N VAL A 48 9.15 3.51 3.23
CA VAL A 48 10.39 2.90 3.77
C VAL A 48 11.56 2.96 2.79
N ASN A 49 11.28 3.05 1.48
CA ASN A 49 12.31 3.06 0.43
C ASN A 49 12.58 4.46 -0.13
N SER A 50 11.93 5.50 0.40
CA SER A 50 12.21 6.88 0.00
C SER A 50 13.59 7.33 0.49
N SER A 51 14.43 7.75 -0.45
CA SER A 51 15.73 8.38 -0.20
C SER A 51 15.69 9.90 -0.25
N THR A 52 14.53 10.48 -0.62
CA THR A 52 14.36 11.92 -0.79
C THR A 52 13.95 12.60 0.51
N LEU A 53 14.75 13.53 1.00
CA LEU A 53 14.41 14.34 2.19
C LEU A 53 13.25 15.31 1.93
N ASN A 54 13.12 15.82 0.70
CA ASN A 54 12.10 16.77 0.29
C ASN A 54 11.45 16.33 -1.03
N HIS A 55 10.15 16.08 -1.01
CA HIS A 55 9.32 15.77 -2.18
C HIS A 55 7.99 16.54 -2.08
N GLN A 56 7.39 16.89 -3.23
CA GLN A 56 6.12 17.63 -3.25
C GLN A 56 4.98 16.87 -2.55
N LYS A 57 4.97 15.54 -2.73
CA LYS A 57 4.15 14.62 -1.94
C LYS A 57 4.94 14.21 -0.70
N LYS A 58 4.51 14.67 0.47
CA LYS A 58 5.15 14.38 1.76
C LYS A 58 5.20 12.88 2.07
N GLU A 59 4.24 12.11 1.56
CA GLU A 59 4.17 10.64 1.66
C GLU A 59 5.37 9.93 1.00
N LEU A 60 6.05 10.60 0.07
CA LEU A 60 7.23 10.11 -0.64
C LEU A 60 8.54 10.68 -0.07
N CYS A 61 8.51 11.32 1.10
CA CYS A 61 9.72 11.74 1.80
C CYS A 61 10.28 10.63 2.70
N ALA A 62 11.55 10.74 3.04
CA ALA A 62 12.17 9.89 4.05
C ALA A 62 11.50 10.09 5.43
N VAL A 63 11.31 8.99 6.16
CA VAL A 63 10.70 9.00 7.49
C VAL A 63 11.54 9.78 8.49
N THR A 64 10.94 10.77 9.14
CA THR A 64 11.56 11.52 10.26
C THR A 64 10.65 11.52 11.48
N LYS A 65 11.20 11.74 12.68
CA LYS A 65 10.47 11.65 13.97
C LYS A 65 9.17 12.48 14.06
N ASN A 66 9.08 13.57 13.30
CA ASN A 66 7.95 14.51 13.34
C ASN A 66 7.19 14.59 12.00
N SER A 67 7.39 13.60 11.13
CA SER A 67 6.75 13.56 9.82
C SER A 67 5.32 12.99 9.89
N CYS A 68 4.49 13.35 8.92
CA CYS A 68 3.15 12.80 8.75
C CYS A 68 3.14 11.27 8.54
N HIS A 69 4.28 10.66 8.24
CA HIS A 69 4.43 9.21 8.09
C HIS A 69 4.03 8.45 9.36
N VAL A 70 4.26 9.01 10.56
CA VAL A 70 3.93 8.33 11.83
C VAL A 70 2.42 8.11 11.95
N ASP A 71 1.62 9.11 11.57
CA ASP A 71 0.16 9.01 11.65
C ASP A 71 -0.40 8.07 10.57
N ILE A 72 0.15 8.13 9.35
CA ILE A 72 -0.19 7.21 8.25
C ILE A 72 0.11 5.75 8.65
N LEU A 73 1.28 5.49 9.24
CA LEU A 73 1.67 4.16 9.69
C LEU A 73 0.79 3.67 10.84
N LYS A 74 0.39 4.54 11.77
CA LYS A 74 -0.56 4.18 12.84
C LYS A 74 -1.94 3.81 12.29
N GLU A 75 -2.43 4.53 11.28
CA GLU A 75 -3.70 4.21 10.61
C GLU A 75 -3.64 2.84 9.91
N MET A 76 -2.53 2.55 9.21
CA MET A 76 -2.29 1.25 8.57
C MET A 76 -2.27 0.10 9.59
N VAL A 77 -1.57 0.27 10.71
CA VAL A 77 -1.51 -0.73 11.79
C VAL A 77 -2.90 -0.93 12.42
N SER A 78 -3.68 0.13 12.60
CA SER A 78 -5.07 0.01 13.09
C SER A 78 -5.99 -0.74 12.13
N CYS A 79 -5.64 -0.83 10.83
CA CYS A 79 -6.38 -1.58 9.83
C CYS A 79 -5.96 -3.06 9.70
N GLN A 80 -4.90 -3.50 10.40
CA GLN A 80 -4.41 -4.89 10.40
C GLN A 80 -5.40 -5.98 10.85
N PRO A 81 -6.43 -5.74 11.69
CA PRO A 81 -7.35 -6.81 12.09
C PRO A 81 -8.06 -7.50 10.91
N ARG A 82 -8.09 -6.88 9.73
CA ARG A 82 -8.70 -7.42 8.50
C ARG A 82 -7.82 -8.38 7.71
N TYR A 83 -6.52 -8.47 7.99
CA TYR A 83 -5.55 -9.20 7.14
C TYR A 83 -4.89 -10.39 7.82
N GLN A 84 -5.38 -10.82 8.98
CA GLN A 84 -4.89 -12.04 9.62
C GLN A 84 -5.17 -13.24 8.70
N THR A 85 -4.09 -13.88 8.23
CA THR A 85 -4.17 -15.19 7.61
C THR A 85 -4.80 -16.15 8.62
N ARG A 86 -5.91 -16.80 8.22
CA ARG A 86 -6.35 -18.02 8.90
C ARG A 86 -5.20 -19.02 8.79
N ASN A 87 -4.50 -19.23 9.90
CA ASN A 87 -3.55 -20.33 10.03
C ASN A 87 -4.32 -21.61 9.69
N SER A 88 -3.93 -22.26 8.59
CA SER A 88 -4.42 -23.58 8.18
C SER A 88 -3.54 -24.65 8.78
#